data_AF-A0A376G3G2-F1
#
_entry.id   AF-A0A376G3G2-F1
#
_cell.length_a   1.000
_cell.length_b   1.000
_cell.length_c   1.000
_cell.angle_alpha   90.00
_cell.angle_beta   90.00
_cell.angle_gamma   90.00
#
_symmetry.space_group_name_H-M   'P 1'
#
loop_
_entity.id
_entity.type
_entity.pdbx_description
1 polymer ?
#
loop_
_entity_poly.entity_id
_entity_poly.type
_entity_poly.pdbx_seq_one_letter_code
_entity_poly.pdbx_strand_id
1 'polypeptide(L)'
;MIENLAFRYDSPFMAISVMSAIIPFYRNFVENKLRFVIVTLIAVLVIFLTYQASISIFIIMTLFVAINHLYKDDIKKAFFIILIGIMASIGGFVIYKFLLFITNSPSVGRDKFVFFNDDVFTILKHNTQAVYDLICLVFNYHYLIGFCFTILAFLYGIYKLLKKQLKASNKVLIILFLLLIPILIPLPLIVLENTYVNPRVMIGFSFIIYAMLFLVSKYSQKLTTYISLYFVIISFPLMGSFANLLKDQDQFQTTIVYDVMSKTDLNGKYLIVDGQVPWLSQSENLIYGYDFINYLHIKFLGNQNFGLEEFFVLKSNNLYNISFLKDKRREEVLNNKMNIPIINRTSFYNLRADGKHVIIDFNKIDWISP
;
A
#
# COMPACT_ATOMS: atom_id res chain seq x y z
N MET A 1 0.08 -4.18 3.69
CA MET A 1 0.14 -3.38 4.95
C MET A 1 1.56 -2.99 5.36
N ILE A 2 2.59 -3.80 5.09
CA ILE A 2 3.98 -3.47 5.48
C ILE A 2 4.46 -2.15 4.84
N GLU A 3 4.14 -1.92 3.55
CA GLU A 3 4.47 -0.65 2.87
C GLU A 3 3.91 0.58 3.58
N ASN A 4 2.69 0.50 4.13
CA ASN A 4 2.05 1.63 4.81
C ASN A 4 2.84 2.09 6.04
N LEU A 5 3.57 1.19 6.68
CA LEU A 5 4.44 1.52 7.83
C LEU A 5 5.74 2.21 7.40
N ALA A 6 6.17 2.05 6.14
CA ALA A 6 7.34 2.74 5.62
C ALA A 6 7.10 4.26 5.53
N PHE A 7 5.85 4.70 5.36
CA PHE A 7 5.47 6.11 5.33
C PHE A 7 5.36 6.68 6.75
N ARG A 8 6.49 7.02 7.36
CA ARG A 8 6.58 7.48 8.76
C ARG A 8 5.54 8.57 9.13
N TYR A 9 5.34 9.57 8.27
CA TYR A 9 4.45 10.71 8.56
C TYR A 9 2.98 10.45 8.22
N ASP A 10 2.70 9.60 7.23
CA ASP A 10 1.32 9.29 6.81
C ASP A 10 0.73 8.11 7.59
N SER A 11 1.59 7.22 8.12
CA SER A 11 1.17 5.99 8.80
C SER A 11 0.20 6.20 9.98
N PRO A 12 0.29 7.27 10.81
CA PRO A 12 -0.71 7.50 11.86
C PRO A 12 -2.10 7.80 11.29
N PHE A 13 -2.19 8.60 10.22
CA PHE A 13 -3.46 8.91 9.55
C PHE A 13 -4.05 7.67 8.87
N MET A 14 -3.20 6.83 8.26
CA MET A 14 -3.63 5.54 7.73
C MET A 14 -4.18 4.62 8.83
N ALA A 15 -3.52 4.57 10.00
CA ALA A 15 -3.98 3.77 11.13
C ALA A 15 -5.33 4.26 11.68
N ILE A 16 -5.52 5.58 11.79
CA ILE A 16 -6.82 6.17 12.18
C ILE A 16 -7.92 5.78 11.18
N SER A 17 -7.61 5.81 9.89
CA SER A 17 -8.55 5.38 8.84
C SER A 17 -8.93 3.91 8.96
N VAL A 18 -7.96 3.01 9.15
CA VAL A 18 -8.20 1.57 9.36
C VAL A 18 -9.05 1.34 10.62
N MET A 19 -8.74 2.02 11.72
CA MET A 19 -9.50 1.93 12.95
C MET A 19 -10.95 2.40 12.73
N SER A 20 -11.14 3.51 12.01
CA SER A 20 -12.46 4.03 11.65
C SER A 20 -13.25 3.06 10.78
N ALA A 21 -12.60 2.31 9.88
CA ALA A 21 -13.25 1.28 9.09
C ALA A 21 -13.79 0.10 9.91
N ILE A 22 -13.30 -0.11 11.14
CA ILE A 22 -13.67 -1.25 12.00
C ILE A 22 -14.62 -0.83 13.13
N ILE A 23 -14.43 0.35 13.74
CA ILE A 23 -15.19 0.84 14.90
C ILE A 23 -16.72 0.71 14.77
N PRO A 24 -17.37 1.10 13.65
CA PRO A 24 -18.83 1.05 13.52
C PRO A 24 -19.42 -0.34 13.75
N PHE A 25 -18.62 -1.38 13.52
CA PHE A 25 -19.01 -2.78 13.60
C PHE A 25 -18.85 -3.39 14.99
N TYR A 26 -18.44 -2.60 15.98
CA TYR A 26 -18.45 -3.03 17.36
C TYR A 26 -19.88 -3.31 17.84
N ARG A 27 -20.06 -4.41 18.58
CA ARG A 27 -21.36 -4.97 18.94
C ARG A 27 -22.33 -3.94 19.53
N ASN A 28 -21.85 -3.10 20.45
CA ASN A 28 -22.68 -2.12 21.15
C ASN A 28 -23.23 -1.02 20.22
N PHE A 29 -22.58 -0.76 19.08
CA PHE A 29 -23.09 0.19 18.09
C PHE A 29 -24.09 -0.50 17.16
N VAL A 30 -23.77 -1.69 16.66
CA VAL A 30 -24.64 -2.44 15.73
C VAL A 30 -26.02 -2.75 16.33
N GLU A 31 -26.09 -3.01 17.63
CA GLU A 31 -27.37 -3.32 18.30
C GLU A 31 -28.32 -2.10 18.40
N ASN A 32 -27.79 -0.87 18.40
CA ASN A 32 -28.59 0.35 18.44
C ASN A 32 -28.57 1.06 17.08
N LYS A 33 -29.71 1.05 16.36
CA LYS A 33 -29.83 1.59 15.00
C LYS A 33 -29.32 3.03 14.86
N LEU A 34 -29.70 3.93 15.79
CA LEU A 34 -29.31 5.34 15.72
C LEU A 34 -27.80 5.50 15.92
N ARG A 35 -27.24 4.81 16.93
CA ARG A 35 -25.79 4.82 17.18
C ARG A 35 -25.02 4.26 15.99
N PHE A 36 -25.49 3.15 15.42
CA PHE A 36 -24.86 2.55 14.24
C PHE A 36 -24.81 3.54 13.07
N VAL A 37 -25.92 4.21 12.76
CA VAL A 37 -25.98 5.20 11.66
C VAL A 37 -25.00 6.35 11.89
N ILE A 38 -25.04 6.97 13.07
CA ILE A 38 -24.19 8.12 13.41
C ILE A 38 -22.70 7.74 13.35
N VAL A 39 -22.32 6.65 14.02
CA VAL A 39 -20.92 6.20 14.07
C VAL A 39 -20.43 5.78 12.69
N THR A 40 -21.26 5.12 11.89
CA THR A 40 -20.91 4.73 10.51
C THR A 40 -20.65 5.96 9.63
N LEU A 41 -21.51 6.98 9.70
CA LEU A 41 -21.35 8.20 8.91
C LEU A 41 -20.06 8.94 9.30
N ILE A 42 -19.80 9.10 10.60
CA ILE A 42 -18.56 9.75 11.09
C ILE A 42 -17.34 8.94 10.65
N ALA A 43 -17.35 7.62 10.82
CA ALA A 43 -16.24 6.75 10.45
C ALA A 43 -15.90 6.84 8.97
N VAL A 44 -16.91 6.81 8.10
CA VAL A 44 -16.69 6.93 6.64
C VAL A 44 -16.13 8.29 6.27
N LEU A 45 -16.58 9.38 6.90
CA LEU A 45 -16.00 10.70 6.69
C LEU A 45 -14.52 10.75 7.10
N VAL A 46 -14.18 10.17 8.26
CA VAL A 46 -12.78 10.07 8.71
C VAL A 46 -11.94 9.30 7.69
N ILE A 47 -12.45 8.17 7.15
CA ILE A 47 -11.76 7.41 6.11
C ILE A 47 -11.46 8.28 4.89
N PHE A 48 -12.45 8.99 4.35
CA PHE A 48 -12.25 9.81 3.15
C PHE A 48 -11.33 11.02 3.38
N LEU A 49 -11.33 11.60 4.57
CA LEU A 49 -10.49 12.74 4.93
C LEU A 49 -9.04 12.36 5.28
N THR A 50 -8.79 11.12 5.71
CA THR A 50 -7.46 10.67 6.15
C THR A 50 -6.80 9.72 5.14
N TYR A 51 -7.43 8.59 4.82
CA TYR A 51 -6.88 7.61 3.89
C TYR A 51 -7.99 6.79 3.21
N GLN A 52 -8.28 7.13 1.95
CA GLN A 52 -9.42 6.60 1.20
C GLN A 52 -9.35 5.10 0.94
N ALA A 53 -8.15 4.53 0.79
CA ALA A 53 -8.00 3.10 0.47
C ALA A 53 -8.54 2.18 1.59
N SER A 54 -8.73 2.67 2.81
CA SER A 54 -9.36 1.89 3.89
C SER A 54 -10.85 1.63 3.66
N ILE A 55 -11.48 2.28 2.69
CA ILE A 55 -12.90 2.03 2.34
C ILE A 55 -13.13 0.57 1.98
N SER A 56 -12.15 -0.11 1.37
CA SER A 56 -12.24 -1.55 1.09
C SER A 56 -12.42 -2.36 2.38
N ILE A 57 -11.73 -1.98 3.47
CA ILE A 57 -11.87 -2.64 4.78
C ILE A 57 -13.28 -2.43 5.32
N PHE A 58 -13.80 -1.21 5.24
CA PHE A 58 -15.15 -0.88 5.70
C PHE A 58 -16.23 -1.70 4.97
N ILE A 59 -16.11 -1.82 3.64
CA ILE A 59 -17.02 -2.63 2.81
C ILE A 59 -17.00 -4.10 3.26
N ILE A 60 -15.82 -4.67 3.46
CA ILE A 60 -15.65 -6.06 3.89
C ILE A 60 -16.23 -6.28 5.30
N MET A 61 -15.98 -5.36 6.23
CA MET A 61 -16.52 -5.42 7.59
C MET A 61 -18.06 -5.33 7.59
N THR A 62 -18.64 -4.51 6.71
CA THR A 62 -20.09 -4.45 6.49
C THR A 62 -20.64 -5.83 6.11
N LEU A 63 -19.99 -6.50 5.14
CA LEU A 63 -20.37 -7.85 4.73
C LEU A 63 -20.19 -8.87 5.85
N PHE A 64 -19.14 -8.80 6.66
CA PHE A 64 -18.96 -9.72 7.80
C PHE A 64 -20.05 -9.63 8.83
N VAL A 65 -20.43 -8.42 9.24
CA VAL A 65 -21.50 -8.26 10.23
C VAL A 65 -22.83 -8.69 9.63
N ALA A 66 -23.08 -8.39 8.34
CA ALA A 66 -24.27 -8.88 7.64
C ALA A 66 -24.32 -10.42 7.60
N ILE A 67 -23.22 -11.09 7.22
CA ILE A 67 -23.08 -12.56 7.26
C ILE A 67 -23.38 -13.08 8.67
N ASN A 68 -22.84 -12.46 9.72
CA ASN A 68 -23.08 -12.88 11.10
C ASN A 68 -24.56 -12.81 11.52
N HIS A 69 -25.33 -11.86 10.98
CA HIS A 69 -26.79 -11.79 11.19
C HIS A 69 -27.55 -12.83 10.36
N LEU A 70 -27.12 -13.11 9.12
CA LEU A 70 -27.68 -14.21 8.32
C LEU A 70 -27.48 -15.57 9.01
N TYR A 71 -26.37 -15.77 9.72
CA TYR A 71 -26.12 -16.95 10.56
C TYR A 71 -27.10 -17.14 11.72
N LYS A 72 -27.83 -16.08 12.09
CA LYS A 72 -28.85 -16.05 13.14
C LYS A 72 -30.27 -15.95 12.56
N ASP A 73 -30.41 -16.20 11.26
CA ASP A 73 -31.65 -16.03 10.48
C ASP A 73 -32.27 -14.61 10.52
N ASP A 74 -31.46 -13.59 10.83
CA ASP A 74 -31.89 -12.19 10.92
C ASP A 74 -31.56 -11.41 9.64
N ILE A 75 -32.26 -11.77 8.56
CA ILE A 75 -32.06 -11.18 7.22
C ILE A 75 -32.36 -9.68 7.20
N LYS A 76 -33.34 -9.21 7.98
CA LYS A 76 -33.74 -7.80 8.04
C LYS A 76 -32.60 -6.93 8.56
N LYS A 77 -31.91 -7.37 9.62
CA LYS A 77 -30.73 -6.65 10.13
C LYS A 77 -29.56 -6.70 9.16
N ALA A 78 -29.32 -7.84 8.50
CA ALA A 78 -28.28 -7.95 7.49
C ALA A 78 -28.47 -6.92 6.35
N PHE A 79 -29.68 -6.81 5.80
CA PHE A 79 -30.00 -5.80 4.78
C PHE A 79 -29.90 -4.37 5.31
N PHE A 80 -30.38 -4.11 6.53
CA PHE A 80 -30.25 -2.79 7.16
C PHE A 80 -28.78 -2.35 7.26
N ILE A 81 -27.89 -3.24 7.70
CA ILE A 81 -26.45 -2.96 7.81
C ILE A 81 -25.84 -2.63 6.45
N ILE A 82 -26.16 -3.43 5.42
CA ILE A 82 -25.68 -3.20 4.05
C ILE A 82 -26.18 -1.86 3.51
N LEU A 83 -27.47 -1.57 3.67
CA LEU A 83 -28.07 -0.32 3.20
C LEU A 83 -27.41 0.91 3.86
N ILE A 84 -27.23 0.88 5.18
CA ILE A 84 -26.54 1.95 5.89
C ILE A 84 -25.08 2.08 5.43
N GLY A 85 -24.37 0.95 5.21
CA GLY A 85 -23.01 0.97 4.69
C GLY A 85 -22.91 1.63 3.31
N ILE A 86 -23.84 1.32 2.39
CA ILE A 86 -23.91 1.93 1.05
C ILE A 86 -24.23 3.43 1.16
N MET A 87 -25.29 3.78 1.90
CA MET A 87 -25.72 5.18 2.06
C MET A 87 -24.63 6.04 2.72
N ALA A 88 -23.95 5.52 3.74
CA ALA A 88 -22.86 6.22 4.39
C ALA A 88 -21.65 6.39 3.46
N SER A 89 -21.30 5.37 2.66
CA SER A 89 -20.22 5.45 1.68
C SER A 89 -20.48 6.52 0.62
N ILE A 90 -21.69 6.54 0.05
CA ILE A 90 -22.10 7.55 -0.93
C ILE A 90 -22.15 8.94 -0.29
N GLY A 91 -22.84 9.08 0.84
CA GLY A 91 -22.98 10.37 1.54
C GLY A 91 -21.63 10.93 1.99
N GLY A 92 -20.75 10.08 2.53
CA GLY A 92 -19.41 10.46 2.94
C GLY A 92 -18.54 10.92 1.78
N PHE A 93 -18.62 10.24 0.62
CA PHE A 93 -17.90 10.65 -0.58
C PHE A 93 -18.40 12.01 -1.11
N VAL A 94 -19.71 12.23 -1.12
CA VAL A 94 -20.31 13.52 -1.54
C VAL A 94 -19.85 14.66 -0.63
N ILE A 95 -19.90 14.46 0.69
CA ILE A 95 -19.44 15.45 1.67
C ILE A 95 -17.94 15.72 1.50
N TYR A 96 -17.13 14.68 1.30
CA TYR A 96 -15.70 14.82 1.04
C TYR A 96 -15.43 15.69 -0.20
N LYS A 97 -16.10 15.43 -1.32
CA LYS A 97 -15.98 16.22 -2.55
C LYS A 97 -16.43 17.67 -2.34
N PHE A 98 -17.51 17.88 -1.59
CA PHE A 98 -17.99 19.22 -1.25
C PHE A 98 -16.97 19.99 -0.39
N LEU A 99 -16.32 19.35 0.58
CA LEU A 99 -15.25 19.96 1.37
C LEU A 99 -14.03 20.33 0.53
N LEU A 100 -13.63 19.47 -0.41
CA LEU A 100 -12.54 19.80 -1.36
C LEU A 100 -12.89 21.03 -2.21
N PHE A 101 -14.13 21.11 -2.68
CA PHE A 101 -14.63 22.24 -3.45
C PHE A 101 -14.57 23.54 -2.65
N ILE A 102 -15.07 23.56 -1.41
CA ILE A 102 -15.05 24.76 -0.55
C ILE A 102 -13.62 25.21 -0.23
N THR A 103 -12.71 24.26 -0.02
CA THR A 103 -11.33 24.56 0.39
C THR A 103 -10.42 24.96 -0.78
N ASN A 104 -10.93 24.97 -2.02
CA ASN A 104 -10.15 25.18 -3.25
C ASN A 104 -8.87 24.32 -3.29
N SER A 105 -8.93 23.12 -2.71
CA SER A 105 -7.79 22.22 -2.66
C SER A 105 -7.54 21.69 -4.08
N PRO A 106 -6.33 21.83 -4.63
CA PRO A 106 -6.04 21.36 -5.99
C PRO A 106 -6.27 19.85 -6.06
N SER A 107 -7.32 19.44 -6.77
CA SER A 107 -7.56 18.02 -7.06
C SER A 107 -6.46 17.56 -8.02
N VAL A 108 -5.58 16.67 -7.57
CA VAL A 108 -4.46 16.12 -8.37
C VAL A 108 -4.95 15.17 -9.48
N GLY A 109 -6.24 15.21 -9.87
CA GLY A 109 -6.83 14.35 -10.90
C GLY A 109 -6.88 12.85 -10.55
N ARG A 110 -6.57 12.48 -9.30
CA ARG A 110 -6.49 11.09 -8.80
C ARG A 110 -7.83 10.51 -8.34
N ASP A 111 -8.88 11.31 -8.45
CA ASP A 111 -10.22 11.09 -7.93
C ASP A 111 -11.28 11.07 -9.04
N LYS A 112 -10.83 10.97 -10.31
CA LYS A 112 -11.64 10.79 -11.51
C LYS A 112 -11.90 9.31 -11.77
N PHE A 113 -13.13 9.00 -12.14
CA PHE A 113 -13.53 7.65 -12.54
C PHE A 113 -13.24 7.41 -14.01
N VAL A 114 -12.88 6.17 -14.37
CA VAL A 114 -12.58 5.75 -15.75
C VAL A 114 -13.76 5.95 -16.69
N PHE A 115 -15.00 5.89 -16.18
CA PHE A 115 -16.23 5.91 -16.99
C PHE A 115 -16.48 7.22 -17.77
N PHE A 116 -15.69 8.28 -17.52
CA PHE A 116 -15.79 9.56 -18.22
C PHE A 116 -14.74 9.72 -19.33
N ASN A 117 -13.94 8.69 -19.60
CA ASN A 117 -12.92 8.68 -20.64
C ASN A 117 -13.38 7.81 -21.83
N ASP A 118 -12.93 8.12 -23.05
CA ASP A 118 -13.31 7.38 -24.26
C ASP A 118 -12.67 5.98 -24.31
N ASP A 119 -11.51 5.79 -23.67
CA ASP A 119 -10.73 4.54 -23.64
C ASP A 119 -10.98 3.68 -22.37
N VAL A 120 -12.23 3.59 -21.92
CA VAL A 120 -12.62 2.88 -20.69
C VAL A 120 -12.03 1.47 -20.59
N PHE A 121 -12.17 0.67 -21.64
CA PHE A 121 -11.75 -0.75 -21.63
C PHE A 121 -10.23 -0.91 -21.51
N THR A 122 -9.47 -0.05 -22.16
CA THR A 122 -8.01 -0.08 -22.14
C THR A 122 -7.50 0.23 -20.73
N ILE A 123 -8.05 1.26 -20.10
CA ILE A 123 -7.68 1.67 -18.75
C ILE A 123 -8.09 0.59 -17.72
N LEU A 124 -9.31 0.04 -17.82
CA LEU A 124 -9.76 -1.05 -16.94
C LEU A 124 -8.87 -2.29 -17.05
N LYS A 125 -8.49 -2.67 -18.28
CA LYS A 125 -7.59 -3.80 -18.53
C LYS A 125 -6.21 -3.56 -17.91
N HIS A 126 -5.65 -2.37 -18.11
CA HIS A 126 -4.37 -1.98 -17.55
C HIS A 126 -4.39 -2.03 -16.01
N ASN A 127 -5.39 -1.41 -15.38
CA ASN A 127 -5.53 -1.40 -13.92
C ASN A 127 -5.72 -2.82 -13.36
N THR A 128 -6.50 -3.66 -14.04
CA THR A 128 -6.72 -5.05 -13.63
C THR A 128 -5.42 -5.86 -13.72
N GLN A 129 -4.64 -5.69 -14.78
CA GLN A 129 -3.34 -6.34 -14.92
C GLN A 129 -2.37 -5.91 -13.82
N ALA A 130 -2.29 -4.61 -13.53
CA ALA A 130 -1.44 -4.10 -12.46
C ALA A 130 -1.82 -4.67 -11.08
N VAL A 131 -3.13 -4.81 -10.80
CA VAL A 131 -3.61 -5.48 -9.57
C VAL A 131 -3.23 -6.95 -9.56
N TYR A 132 -3.35 -7.65 -10.69
CA TYR A 132 -2.98 -9.05 -10.82
C TYR A 132 -1.49 -9.27 -10.56
N ASP A 133 -0.62 -8.47 -11.20
CA ASP A 133 0.83 -8.54 -11.05
C ASP A 133 1.22 -8.34 -9.57
N LEU A 134 0.58 -7.39 -8.89
CA LEU A 134 0.79 -7.13 -7.48
C LEU A 134 0.34 -8.29 -6.59
N ILE A 135 -0.78 -8.92 -6.88
CA ILE A 135 -1.24 -10.12 -6.17
C ILE A 135 -0.23 -11.27 -6.35
N CYS A 136 0.27 -11.48 -7.58
CA CYS A 136 1.25 -12.52 -7.87
C CYS A 136 2.55 -12.35 -7.08
N LEU A 137 3.00 -11.11 -6.85
CA LEU A 137 4.19 -10.82 -6.03
C LEU A 137 4.06 -11.29 -4.58
N VAL A 138 2.84 -11.36 -4.03
CA VAL A 138 2.60 -11.77 -2.64
C VAL A 138 2.70 -13.30 -2.45
N PHE A 139 2.51 -14.08 -3.51
CA PHE A 139 2.49 -15.55 -3.45
C PHE A 139 3.90 -16.18 -3.46
N ASN A 140 4.73 -15.79 -2.49
CA ASN A 140 5.95 -16.53 -2.15
C ASN A 140 5.58 -17.90 -1.53
N TYR A 141 6.46 -18.90 -1.63
CA TYR A 141 6.23 -20.28 -1.19
C TYR A 141 5.71 -20.37 0.26
N HIS A 142 6.18 -19.52 1.18
CA HIS A 142 5.73 -19.48 2.57
C HIS A 142 4.26 -19.05 2.69
N TYR A 143 3.86 -18.00 1.99
CA TYR A 143 2.48 -17.53 1.99
C TYR A 143 1.55 -18.50 1.27
N LEU A 144 2.04 -19.13 0.20
CA LEU A 144 1.29 -20.13 -0.57
C LEU A 144 0.84 -21.30 0.33
N ILE A 145 1.72 -21.81 1.20
CA ILE A 145 1.38 -22.87 2.16
C ILE A 145 0.24 -22.41 3.09
N GLY A 146 0.34 -21.20 3.65
CA GLY A 146 -0.72 -20.62 4.49
C GLY A 146 -2.05 -20.46 3.76
N PHE A 147 -2.01 -20.01 2.51
CA PHE A 147 -3.20 -19.90 1.66
C PHE A 147 -3.83 -21.26 1.37
N CYS A 148 -3.04 -22.29 1.07
CA CYS A 148 -3.54 -23.66 0.86
C CYS A 148 -4.29 -24.17 2.10
N PHE A 149 -3.72 -24.03 3.30
CA PHE A 149 -4.41 -24.41 4.54
C PHE A 149 -5.69 -23.60 4.78
N THR A 150 -5.67 -22.30 4.44
CA THR A 150 -6.84 -21.42 4.57
C THR A 150 -7.95 -21.86 3.61
N ILE A 151 -7.63 -22.20 2.36
CA ILE A 151 -8.60 -22.66 1.37
C ILE A 151 -9.21 -24.00 1.80
N LEU A 152 -8.39 -24.96 2.25
CA LEU A 152 -8.90 -26.25 2.74
C LEU A 152 -9.83 -26.07 3.95
N ALA A 153 -9.44 -25.23 4.90
CA ALA A 153 -10.28 -24.90 6.06
C ALA A 153 -11.58 -24.20 5.63
N PHE A 154 -11.51 -23.29 4.66
CA PHE A 154 -12.66 -22.61 4.10
C PHE A 154 -13.65 -23.58 3.44
N LEU A 155 -13.17 -24.51 2.62
CA LEU A 155 -13.99 -25.57 2.03
C LEU A 155 -14.67 -26.44 3.10
N TYR A 156 -13.95 -26.78 4.16
CA TYR A 156 -14.53 -27.45 5.33
C TYR A 156 -15.65 -26.62 5.99
N GLY A 157 -15.42 -25.31 6.12
CA GLY A 157 -16.42 -24.35 6.61
C GLY A 157 -17.68 -24.30 5.73
N ILE A 158 -17.52 -24.29 4.41
CA ILE A 158 -18.65 -24.33 3.45
C ILE A 158 -19.42 -25.63 3.61
N TYR A 159 -18.74 -26.77 3.65
CA TYR A 159 -19.37 -28.07 3.86
C TYR A 159 -20.22 -28.11 5.14
N LYS A 160 -19.70 -27.56 6.24
CA LYS A 160 -20.45 -27.45 7.51
C LYS A 160 -21.62 -26.47 7.42
N LEU A 161 -21.50 -25.38 6.67
CA LEU A 161 -22.60 -24.44 6.41
C LEU A 161 -23.74 -25.11 5.65
N LEU A 162 -23.43 -25.88 4.60
CA LEU A 162 -24.44 -26.59 3.81
C LEU A 162 -25.24 -27.58 4.66
N LYS A 163 -24.57 -28.28 5.59
CA LYS A 163 -25.20 -29.22 6.54
C LYS A 163 -25.98 -28.55 7.68
N LYS A 164 -25.77 -27.26 7.95
CA LYS A 164 -26.44 -26.56 9.05
C LYS A 164 -27.93 -26.36 8.74
N GLN A 165 -28.78 -26.48 9.76
CA GLN A 165 -30.20 -26.10 9.67
C GLN A 165 -30.29 -24.56 9.68
N LEU A 166 -30.34 -23.96 8.50
CA LEU A 166 -30.51 -22.53 8.23
C LEU A 166 -31.41 -22.38 7.01
N LYS A 167 -32.12 -21.26 6.88
CA LYS A 167 -32.90 -20.96 5.68
C LYS A 167 -32.02 -21.01 4.43
N ALA A 168 -32.52 -21.63 3.36
CA ALA A 168 -31.76 -21.79 2.11
C ALA A 168 -31.33 -20.42 1.52
N SER A 169 -32.21 -19.42 1.58
CA SER A 169 -31.89 -18.04 1.16
C SER A 169 -30.69 -17.45 1.92
N ASN A 170 -30.61 -17.69 3.24
CA ASN A 170 -29.49 -17.20 4.05
C ASN A 170 -28.19 -17.90 3.67
N LYS A 171 -28.21 -19.22 3.40
CA LYS A 171 -27.02 -19.95 2.93
C LYS A 171 -26.50 -19.38 1.60
N VAL A 172 -27.40 -19.16 0.64
CA VAL A 172 -27.06 -18.59 -0.67
C VAL A 172 -26.46 -17.19 -0.50
N LEU A 173 -27.07 -16.32 0.30
CA LEU A 173 -26.56 -14.98 0.56
C LEU A 173 -25.19 -15.00 1.26
N ILE A 174 -24.97 -15.89 2.23
CA ILE A 174 -23.66 -16.03 2.89
C ILE A 174 -22.58 -16.41 1.88
N ILE A 175 -22.84 -17.41 1.03
CA ILE A 175 -21.88 -17.84 0.00
C ILE A 175 -21.63 -16.72 -0.99
N LEU A 176 -22.68 -16.04 -1.47
CA LEU A 176 -22.56 -14.90 -2.38
C LEU A 176 -21.70 -13.78 -1.77
N PHE A 177 -21.95 -13.38 -0.53
CA PHE A 177 -21.17 -12.33 0.14
C PHE A 177 -19.71 -12.73 0.33
N LEU A 178 -19.42 -13.99 0.64
CA LEU A 178 -18.04 -14.48 0.74
C LEU A 178 -17.31 -14.43 -0.61
N LEU A 179 -17.99 -14.75 -1.72
CA LEU A 179 -17.43 -14.68 -3.07
C LEU A 179 -17.26 -13.24 -3.58
N LEU A 180 -18.07 -12.29 -3.09
CA LEU A 180 -17.96 -10.88 -3.45
C LEU A 180 -16.75 -10.19 -2.80
N ILE A 181 -16.31 -10.62 -1.62
CA ILE A 181 -15.22 -9.97 -0.87
C ILE A 181 -13.93 -9.80 -1.71
N PRO A 182 -13.38 -10.85 -2.36
CA PRO A 182 -12.18 -10.72 -3.19
C PRO A 182 -12.34 -9.75 -4.36
N ILE A 183 -13.55 -9.59 -4.89
CA ILE A 183 -13.86 -8.71 -6.03
C ILE A 183 -13.95 -7.26 -5.57
N LEU A 184 -14.56 -7.01 -4.41
CA LEU A 184 -14.80 -5.66 -3.87
C LEU A 184 -13.53 -4.99 -3.34
N ILE A 185 -12.49 -5.75 -3.00
CA ILE A 185 -11.21 -5.21 -2.52
C ILE A 185 -10.50 -4.35 -3.58
N PRO A 186 -10.19 -4.88 -4.78
CA PRO A 186 -9.51 -4.10 -5.82
C PRO A 186 -10.45 -3.18 -6.57
N LEU A 187 -11.77 -3.32 -6.43
CA LEU A 187 -12.75 -2.57 -7.23
C LEU A 187 -12.51 -1.05 -7.21
N PRO A 188 -12.29 -0.38 -6.05
CA PRO A 188 -12.01 1.06 -6.05
C PRO A 188 -10.75 1.46 -6.83
N LEU A 189 -9.76 0.57 -6.95
CA LEU A 189 -8.52 0.82 -7.69
C LEU A 189 -8.72 0.64 -9.19
N ILE A 190 -9.51 -0.35 -9.57
CA ILE A 190 -9.78 -0.68 -10.98
C ILE A 190 -10.57 0.45 -11.66
N VAL A 191 -11.54 1.06 -10.96
CA VAL A 191 -12.46 2.06 -11.53
C VAL A 191 -11.92 3.50 -11.57
N LEU A 192 -10.71 3.73 -11.08
CA LEU A 192 -10.05 5.05 -11.06
C LEU A 192 -9.18 5.25 -12.32
N GLU A 193 -9.22 6.46 -12.88
CA GLU A 193 -8.57 6.80 -14.15
C GLU A 193 -7.03 6.81 -14.03
N ASN A 194 -6.51 7.49 -13.01
CA ASN A 194 -5.07 7.60 -12.76
C ASN A 194 -4.72 6.92 -11.43
N THR A 195 -4.62 5.60 -11.44
CA THR A 195 -4.33 4.80 -10.25
C THR A 195 -2.87 4.42 -10.17
N TYR A 196 -2.20 4.82 -9.09
CA TYR A 196 -0.94 4.20 -8.69
C TYR A 196 -1.24 2.90 -7.94
N VAL A 197 -1.14 1.78 -8.65
CA VAL A 197 -1.34 0.44 -8.09
C VAL A 197 -0.11 0.02 -7.30
N ASN A 198 -0.07 0.46 -6.04
CA ASN A 198 0.99 0.13 -5.08
C ASN A 198 0.45 -0.77 -3.95
N PRO A 199 1.30 -1.60 -3.30
CA PRO A 199 0.84 -2.51 -2.24
C PRO A 199 0.14 -1.80 -1.07
N ARG A 200 0.49 -0.52 -0.83
CA ARG A 200 -0.10 0.32 0.21
C ARG A 200 -1.59 0.59 0.02
N VAL A 201 -2.09 0.63 -1.22
CA VAL A 201 -3.53 0.86 -1.48
C VAL A 201 -4.36 -0.41 -1.42
N MET A 202 -3.71 -1.59 -1.42
CA MET A 202 -4.34 -2.90 -1.29
C MET A 202 -4.44 -3.37 0.18
N ILE A 203 -4.58 -2.44 1.15
CA ILE A 203 -4.70 -2.79 2.58
C ILE A 203 -5.89 -3.71 2.89
N GLY A 204 -6.95 -3.66 2.09
CA GLY A 204 -8.09 -4.57 2.22
C GLY A 204 -7.77 -6.04 1.91
N PHE A 205 -6.68 -6.33 1.19
CA PHE A 205 -6.34 -7.69 0.75
C PHE A 205 -6.17 -8.66 1.93
N SER A 206 -5.57 -8.21 3.04
CA SER A 206 -5.38 -9.03 4.24
C SER A 206 -6.71 -9.51 4.85
N PHE A 207 -7.83 -8.82 4.57
CA PHE A 207 -9.15 -9.20 5.09
C PHE A 207 -9.78 -10.37 4.31
N ILE A 208 -9.23 -10.80 3.17
CA ILE A 208 -9.67 -12.04 2.47
C ILE A 208 -9.43 -13.25 3.37
N ILE A 209 -8.25 -13.33 3.98
CA ILE A 209 -7.90 -14.42 4.90
C ILE A 209 -8.87 -14.42 6.08
N TYR A 210 -9.15 -13.23 6.63
CA TYR A 210 -10.13 -13.09 7.71
C TYR A 210 -11.54 -13.53 7.28
N ALA A 211 -11.95 -13.24 6.04
CA ALA A 211 -13.23 -13.67 5.49
C ALA A 211 -13.38 -15.18 5.45
N MET A 212 -12.35 -15.85 4.93
CA MET A 212 -12.31 -17.29 4.82
C MET A 212 -12.33 -17.94 6.21
N LEU A 213 -11.54 -17.39 7.14
CA LEU A 213 -11.44 -17.89 8.52
C LEU A 213 -12.67 -17.59 9.36
N PHE A 214 -13.42 -16.53 9.08
CA PHE A 214 -14.67 -16.22 9.80
C PHE A 214 -15.65 -17.40 9.74
N LEU A 215 -15.81 -18.01 8.57
CA LEU A 215 -16.67 -19.17 8.38
C LEU A 215 -16.20 -20.36 9.24
N VAL A 216 -14.90 -20.63 9.23
CA VAL A 216 -14.27 -21.70 10.00
C VAL A 216 -14.44 -21.47 11.50
N SER A 217 -14.34 -20.21 11.96
CA SER A 217 -14.44 -19.84 13.38
C SER A 217 -15.79 -20.22 14.01
N LYS A 218 -16.86 -20.31 13.20
CA LYS A 218 -18.19 -20.75 13.67
C LYS A 218 -18.24 -22.24 14.03
N TYR A 219 -17.26 -23.03 13.58
CA TYR A 219 -17.25 -24.48 13.75
C TYR A 219 -16.01 -24.99 14.48
N SER A 220 -14.85 -24.37 14.29
CA SER A 220 -13.60 -24.75 14.94
C SER A 220 -12.75 -23.52 15.25
N GLN A 221 -12.79 -23.09 16.50
CA GLN A 221 -11.93 -22.02 17.00
C GLN A 221 -10.45 -22.45 16.96
N LYS A 222 -10.13 -23.70 17.31
CA LYS A 222 -8.76 -24.23 17.30
C LYS A 222 -8.11 -24.11 15.91
N LEU A 223 -8.80 -24.57 14.86
CA LEU A 223 -8.29 -24.50 13.49
C LEU A 223 -8.07 -23.06 13.03
N THR A 224 -9.02 -22.18 13.35
CA THR A 224 -8.93 -20.75 13.07
C THR A 224 -7.69 -20.15 13.74
N THR A 225 -7.47 -20.47 15.02
CA THR A 225 -6.31 -19.99 15.79
C THR A 225 -5.00 -20.49 15.20
N TYR A 226 -4.88 -21.77 14.84
CA TYR A 226 -3.63 -22.31 14.27
C TYR A 226 -3.26 -21.66 12.94
N ILE A 227 -4.24 -21.48 12.04
CA ILE A 227 -3.98 -20.82 10.74
C ILE A 227 -3.62 -19.35 10.96
N SER A 228 -4.31 -18.67 11.88
CA SER A 228 -4.01 -17.26 12.21
C SER A 228 -2.61 -17.12 12.80
N LEU A 229 -2.22 -18.00 13.73
CA LEU A 229 -0.89 -18.03 14.32
C LEU A 229 0.19 -18.28 13.27
N TYR A 230 -0.05 -19.14 12.29
CA TYR A 230 0.89 -19.37 11.19
C TYR A 230 1.20 -18.08 10.42
N PHE A 231 0.16 -17.33 10.03
CA PHE A 231 0.36 -16.04 9.35
C PHE A 231 1.06 -15.01 10.26
N VAL A 232 0.75 -14.98 11.55
CA VAL A 232 1.43 -14.09 12.52
C VAL A 232 2.91 -14.45 12.62
N ILE A 233 3.25 -15.74 12.78
CA ILE A 233 4.63 -16.22 12.94
C ILE A 233 5.47 -15.91 11.70
N ILE A 234 4.91 -15.95 10.49
CA ILE A 234 5.64 -15.61 9.26
C ILE A 234 5.73 -14.09 9.07
N SER A 235 4.64 -13.36 9.34
CA SER A 235 4.57 -11.94 9.04
C SER A 235 5.40 -11.08 10.00
N PHE A 236 5.45 -11.41 11.29
CA PHE A 236 6.14 -10.59 12.30
C PHE A 236 7.67 -10.52 12.09
N PRO A 237 8.40 -11.65 11.92
CA PRO A 237 9.83 -11.62 11.63
C PRO A 237 10.15 -10.93 10.31
N LEU A 238 9.30 -11.12 9.29
CA LEU A 238 9.41 -10.43 8.02
C LEU A 238 9.25 -8.91 8.19
N MET A 239 8.27 -8.47 8.96
CA MET A 239 8.08 -7.05 9.29
C MET A 239 9.28 -6.46 10.02
N GLY A 240 9.84 -7.19 11.00
CA GLY A 240 11.05 -6.78 11.71
C GLY A 240 12.27 -6.68 10.78
N SER A 241 12.46 -7.68 9.92
CA SER A 241 13.55 -7.70 8.93
C SER A 241 13.43 -6.57 7.92
N PHE A 242 12.20 -6.28 7.46
CA PHE A 242 11.92 -5.16 6.56
C PHE A 242 12.13 -3.80 7.24
N ALA A 243 11.80 -3.66 8.53
CA ALA A 243 12.05 -2.42 9.27
C ALA A 243 13.56 -2.18 9.47
N ASN A 244 14.32 -3.22 9.76
CA ASN A 244 15.79 -3.13 9.85
C ASN A 244 16.40 -2.77 8.50
N LEU A 245 15.97 -3.45 7.43
CA LEU A 245 16.35 -3.11 6.06
C LEU A 245 16.11 -1.63 5.75
N LEU A 246 14.93 -1.11 6.09
CA LEU A 246 14.59 0.30 5.89
C LEU A 246 15.55 1.24 6.61
N LYS A 247 15.84 0.94 7.88
CA LYS A 247 16.72 1.74 8.71
C LYS A 247 18.16 1.69 8.23
N ASP A 248 18.69 0.51 7.92
CA ASP A 248 20.08 0.33 7.50
C ASP A 248 20.32 0.99 6.13
N GLN A 249 19.34 0.88 5.22
CA GLN A 249 19.41 1.53 3.91
C GLN A 249 19.27 3.07 4.00
N ASP A 250 18.47 3.60 4.94
CA ASP A 250 18.37 5.05 5.22
C ASP A 250 19.69 5.59 5.80
N GLN A 251 20.32 4.85 6.72
CA GLN A 251 21.63 5.18 7.27
C GLN A 251 22.75 5.12 6.23
N PHE A 252 22.73 4.10 5.36
CA PHE A 252 23.70 3.96 4.28
C PHE A 252 23.61 5.13 3.29
N GLN A 253 22.41 5.46 2.83
CA GLN A 253 22.20 6.60 1.93
C GLN A 253 22.59 7.93 2.59
N THR A 254 22.26 8.13 3.86
CA THR A 254 22.65 9.31 4.63
C THR A 254 24.17 9.45 4.72
N THR A 255 24.88 8.33 4.94
CA THR A 255 26.35 8.30 4.99
C THR A 255 26.97 8.68 3.65
N ILE A 256 26.40 8.21 2.53
CA ILE A 256 26.84 8.63 1.18
C ILE A 256 26.69 10.14 1.00
N VAL A 257 25.54 10.70 1.39
CA VAL A 257 25.32 12.15 1.29
C VAL A 257 26.35 12.92 2.12
N TYR A 258 26.59 12.54 3.38
CA TYR A 258 27.62 13.19 4.20
C TYR A 258 29.03 13.07 3.61
N ASP A 259 29.38 11.92 3.03
CA ASP A 259 30.68 11.71 2.42
C ASP A 259 30.87 12.62 1.19
N VAL A 260 29.86 12.70 0.31
CA VAL A 260 29.87 13.61 -0.86
C VAL A 260 30.04 15.06 -0.42
N MET A 261 29.32 15.46 0.63
CA MET A 261 29.35 16.80 1.17
C MET A 261 30.66 17.16 1.85
N SER A 262 31.30 16.21 2.53
CA SER A 262 32.63 16.44 3.12
C SER A 262 33.70 16.69 2.06
N LYS A 263 33.46 16.26 0.81
CA LYS A 263 34.41 16.30 -0.30
C LYS A 263 34.10 17.36 -1.36
N THR A 264 32.91 17.96 -1.33
CA THR A 264 32.48 18.93 -2.33
C THR A 264 31.68 20.07 -1.71
N ASP A 265 31.97 21.31 -2.12
CA ASP A 265 31.10 22.44 -1.81
C ASP A 265 29.90 22.44 -2.78
N LEU A 266 28.70 22.30 -2.20
CA LEU A 266 27.43 22.26 -2.93
C LEU A 266 26.80 23.66 -3.10
N ASN A 267 27.36 24.70 -2.47
CA ASN A 267 26.77 26.04 -2.55
C ASN A 267 26.78 26.57 -3.99
N GLY A 268 25.58 26.89 -4.50
CA GLY A 268 25.40 27.42 -5.85
C GLY A 268 25.64 26.41 -6.98
N LYS A 269 25.79 25.13 -6.66
CA LYS A 269 25.95 24.04 -7.64
C LYS A 269 24.71 23.18 -7.75
N TYR A 270 24.58 22.51 -8.89
CA TYR A 270 23.53 21.53 -9.14
C TYR A 270 23.98 20.13 -8.74
N LEU A 271 23.23 19.49 -7.83
CA LEU A 271 23.43 18.09 -7.49
C LEU A 271 22.64 17.20 -8.44
N ILE A 272 23.29 16.16 -8.98
CA ILE A 272 22.69 15.19 -9.89
C ILE A 272 23.09 13.79 -9.42
N VAL A 273 22.12 12.91 -9.21
CA VAL A 273 22.37 11.48 -9.01
C VAL A 273 22.20 10.75 -10.33
N ASP A 274 23.21 10.00 -10.77
CA ASP A 274 23.16 9.10 -11.93
C ASP A 274 23.07 7.64 -11.47
N GLY A 275 22.05 6.93 -11.96
CA GLY A 275 21.70 5.59 -11.51
C GLY A 275 20.95 5.57 -10.17
N GLN A 276 20.77 4.37 -9.63
CA GLN A 276 20.14 4.16 -8.33
C GLN A 276 21.18 3.63 -7.34
N VAL A 277 21.07 4.05 -6.09
CA VAL A 277 21.92 3.54 -5.02
C VAL A 277 21.86 2.00 -4.95
N PRO A 278 23.00 1.29 -4.83
CA PRO A 278 22.98 -0.15 -4.67
C PRO A 278 22.32 -0.55 -3.35
N TRP A 279 21.94 -1.83 -3.27
CA TRP A 279 21.51 -2.41 -2.00
C TRP A 279 22.71 -2.56 -1.07
N LEU A 280 22.47 -2.38 0.23
CA LEU A 280 23.45 -2.79 1.23
C LEU A 280 23.68 -4.30 1.12
N SER A 281 24.93 -4.76 1.09
CA SER A 281 25.27 -6.17 0.91
C SER A 281 24.64 -7.09 1.97
N GLN A 282 24.49 -6.60 3.20
CA GLN A 282 23.84 -7.32 4.30
C GLN A 282 22.35 -7.59 4.05
N SER A 283 21.73 -6.82 3.15
CA SER A 283 20.31 -6.87 2.81
C SER A 283 19.99 -7.77 1.63
N GLU A 284 20.99 -8.18 0.85
CA GLU A 284 20.80 -8.95 -0.38
C GLU A 284 20.06 -10.26 -0.13
N ASN A 285 20.41 -11.01 0.91
CA ASN A 285 19.77 -12.28 1.25
C ASN A 285 18.27 -12.13 1.51
N LEU A 286 17.85 -11.02 2.15
CA LEU A 286 16.44 -10.75 2.43
C LEU A 286 15.68 -10.39 1.14
N ILE A 287 16.33 -9.63 0.26
CA ILE A 287 15.75 -9.20 -1.03
C ILE A 287 15.59 -10.40 -1.98
N TYR A 288 16.62 -11.24 -2.10
CA TYR A 288 16.57 -12.46 -2.91
C TYR A 288 15.63 -13.53 -2.35
N GLY A 289 15.43 -13.56 -1.02
CA GLY A 289 14.48 -14.49 -0.39
C GLY A 289 13.01 -14.10 -0.57
N TYR A 290 12.73 -12.81 -0.80
CA TYR A 290 11.38 -12.27 -0.87
C TYR A 290 11.26 -11.19 -1.95
N ASP A 291 10.92 -11.58 -3.17
CA ASP A 291 10.83 -10.69 -4.33
C ASP A 291 9.98 -9.43 -4.10
N PHE A 292 8.87 -9.54 -3.35
CA PHE A 292 8.01 -8.39 -3.05
C PHE A 292 8.71 -7.33 -2.21
N ILE A 293 9.78 -7.64 -1.45
CA ILE A 293 10.53 -6.64 -0.68
C ILE A 293 11.19 -5.62 -1.61
N ASN A 294 11.69 -6.08 -2.77
CA ASN A 294 12.23 -5.20 -3.79
C ASN A 294 11.16 -4.21 -4.32
N TYR A 295 9.89 -4.64 -4.33
CA TYR A 295 8.76 -3.82 -4.77
C TYR A 295 8.23 -2.87 -3.66
N LEU A 296 8.43 -3.22 -2.39
CA LEU A 296 7.95 -2.43 -1.24
C LEU A 296 8.88 -1.27 -0.86
N HIS A 297 10.17 -1.37 -1.15
CA HIS A 297 11.17 -0.46 -0.60
C HIS A 297 11.58 0.63 -1.58
N ILE A 298 11.50 1.88 -1.13
CA ILE A 298 11.87 3.07 -1.90
C ILE A 298 13.35 3.37 -1.66
N LYS A 299 14.19 3.09 -2.65
CA LYS A 299 15.50 3.75 -2.75
C LYS A 299 15.24 5.24 -2.96
N PHE A 300 15.78 6.12 -2.10
CA PHE A 300 15.52 7.56 -2.18
C PHE A 300 16.51 8.24 -3.14
N LEU A 301 17.80 7.94 -3.01
CA LEU A 301 18.84 8.44 -3.92
C LEU A 301 18.72 7.78 -5.30
N GLY A 302 18.55 8.60 -6.34
CA GLY A 302 18.32 8.15 -7.72
C GLY A 302 16.85 7.88 -8.05
N ASN A 303 15.93 8.19 -7.14
CA ASN A 303 14.50 8.08 -7.37
C ASN A 303 13.85 9.46 -7.56
N GLN A 304 13.59 9.75 -8.82
CA GLN A 304 13.07 11.05 -9.27
C GLN A 304 11.57 11.19 -9.07
N ASN A 305 10.88 10.12 -8.68
CA ASN A 305 9.44 10.20 -8.45
C ASN A 305 9.15 11.13 -7.27
N PHE A 306 8.24 12.09 -7.48
CA PHE A 306 7.73 12.99 -6.45
C PHE A 306 8.80 13.79 -5.68
N GLY A 307 9.99 14.01 -6.26
CA GLY A 307 11.08 14.73 -5.60
C GLY A 307 11.61 14.02 -4.35
N LEU A 308 11.46 12.70 -4.26
CA LEU A 308 11.91 11.91 -3.11
C LEU A 308 13.42 11.98 -2.88
N GLU A 309 14.21 12.00 -3.95
CA GLU A 309 15.65 12.27 -3.91
C GLU A 309 15.96 13.64 -3.28
N GLU A 310 15.29 14.70 -3.76
CA GLU A 310 15.48 16.07 -3.29
C GLU A 310 15.09 16.18 -1.82
N PHE A 311 13.92 15.66 -1.46
CA PHE A 311 13.44 15.62 -0.08
C PHE A 311 14.41 14.90 0.85
N PHE A 312 14.96 13.76 0.41
CA PHE A 312 15.89 12.98 1.22
C PHE A 312 17.19 13.75 1.49
N VAL A 313 17.79 14.33 0.43
CA VAL A 313 19.02 15.12 0.56
C VAL A 313 18.77 16.35 1.43
N LEU A 314 17.67 17.08 1.25
CA LEU A 314 17.33 18.25 2.07
C LEU A 314 17.10 17.88 3.55
N LYS A 315 16.39 16.77 3.81
CA LYS A 315 16.14 16.24 5.16
C LYS A 315 17.44 15.89 5.89
N SER A 316 18.44 15.37 5.20
CA SER A 316 19.70 14.96 5.82
C SER A 316 20.55 16.10 6.38
N ASN A 317 20.31 17.38 6.02
CA ASN A 317 21.26 18.45 6.38
C ASN A 317 20.68 19.85 6.65
N ASN A 318 19.35 20.07 6.71
CA ASN A 318 18.78 21.43 6.88
C ASN A 318 19.32 22.45 5.86
N LEU A 319 19.74 22.01 4.67
CA LEU A 319 20.31 22.89 3.66
C LEU A 319 19.22 23.37 2.73
N TYR A 320 18.99 24.68 2.71
CA TYR A 320 17.95 25.30 1.91
C TYR A 320 18.45 25.75 0.51
N ASN A 321 19.73 25.55 0.19
CA ASN A 321 20.40 26.15 -0.98
C ASN A 321 21.02 25.14 -1.97
N ILE A 322 20.54 23.89 -1.98
CA ILE A 322 20.94 22.90 -3.00
C ILE A 322 19.97 23.01 -4.17
N SER A 323 20.52 23.20 -5.37
CA SER A 323 19.74 23.24 -6.60
C SER A 323 19.73 21.87 -7.25
N PHE A 324 18.57 21.39 -7.68
CA PHE A 324 18.44 20.12 -8.41
C PHE A 324 18.05 20.40 -9.85
N LEU A 325 18.72 19.72 -10.79
CA LEU A 325 18.37 19.80 -12.22
C LEU A 325 17.31 18.74 -12.54
N LYS A 326 16.24 19.18 -13.20
CA LYS A 326 15.15 18.32 -13.67
C LYS A 326 15.18 18.19 -15.20
N ASP A 327 14.55 17.12 -15.68
CA ASP A 327 14.20 16.92 -17.09
C ASP A 327 15.39 16.97 -18.06
N LYS A 328 15.19 17.54 -19.26
CA LYS A 328 16.15 17.53 -20.37
C LYS A 328 17.53 18.10 -20.03
N ARG A 329 17.60 19.12 -19.18
CA ARG A 329 18.89 19.70 -18.76
C ARG A 329 19.73 18.73 -17.93
N ARG A 330 19.09 17.87 -17.14
CA ARG A 330 19.77 16.80 -16.40
C ARG A 330 20.33 15.77 -17.37
N GLU A 331 19.55 15.35 -18.36
CA GLU A 331 19.99 14.39 -19.37
C GLU A 331 21.16 14.92 -20.21
N GLU A 332 21.15 16.20 -20.58
CA GLU A 332 22.27 16.85 -21.27
C GLU A 332 23.57 16.81 -20.46
N VAL A 333 23.50 17.06 -19.15
CA VAL A 333 24.66 16.99 -18.26
C VAL A 333 25.12 15.54 -18.07
N LEU A 334 24.19 14.59 -17.95
CA LEU A 334 24.53 13.17 -17.82
C LEU A 334 25.14 12.58 -19.09
N ASN A 335 24.66 12.95 -20.27
CA ASN A 335 25.25 12.55 -21.54
C ASN A 335 26.69 13.06 -21.70
N ASN A 336 26.99 14.22 -21.09
CA ASN A 336 28.32 14.81 -21.06
C ASN A 336 29.12 14.50 -19.77
N LYS A 337 28.65 13.59 -18.91
CA LYS A 337 29.26 13.32 -17.59
C LYS A 337 30.73 12.92 -17.65
N MET A 338 31.15 12.34 -18.78
CA MET A 338 32.52 11.89 -19.01
C MET A 338 33.52 13.06 -19.09
N ASN A 339 33.06 14.26 -19.46
CA ASN A 339 33.89 15.47 -19.51
C ASN A 339 34.06 16.13 -18.12
N ILE A 340 33.31 15.68 -17.12
CA ILE A 340 33.38 16.20 -15.75
C ILE A 340 34.37 15.33 -14.95
N PRO A 341 35.40 15.93 -14.33
CA PRO A 341 36.47 15.19 -13.67
C PRO A 341 35.95 14.45 -12.44
N ILE A 342 36.53 13.27 -12.20
CA ILE A 342 36.26 12.48 -11.00
C ILE A 342 37.10 13.04 -9.87
N ILE A 343 36.44 13.45 -8.78
CA ILE A 343 37.09 13.99 -7.58
C ILE A 343 37.32 12.88 -6.55
N ASN A 344 36.44 11.88 -6.51
CA ASN A 344 36.59 10.76 -5.59
C ASN A 344 36.03 9.47 -6.20
N ARG A 345 36.69 8.35 -5.92
CA ARG A 345 36.22 7.00 -6.28
C ARG A 345 36.03 6.19 -5.00
N THR A 346 34.85 5.60 -4.84
CA THR A 346 34.56 4.68 -3.73
C THR A 346 34.17 3.31 -4.28
N SER A 347 34.00 2.31 -3.41
CA SER A 347 33.45 1.01 -3.79
C SER A 347 32.00 1.10 -4.29
N PHE A 348 31.24 2.12 -3.90
CA PHE A 348 29.80 2.22 -4.19
C PHE A 348 29.45 3.23 -5.28
N TYR A 349 30.22 4.31 -5.43
CA TYR A 349 29.92 5.39 -6.37
C TYR A 349 31.19 6.15 -6.80
N ASN A 350 31.11 6.82 -7.95
CA ASN A 350 32.09 7.80 -8.40
C ASN A 350 31.54 9.21 -8.17
N LEU A 351 32.34 10.10 -7.61
CA LEU A 351 31.98 11.51 -7.42
C LEU A 351 32.66 12.34 -8.51
N ARG A 352 31.86 13.02 -9.33
CA ARG A 352 32.35 13.97 -10.32
C ARG A 352 31.90 15.37 -9.95
N ALA A 353 32.75 16.37 -10.10
CA ALA A 353 32.26 17.75 -10.03
C ALA A 353 33.06 18.72 -10.91
N ASP A 354 32.37 19.77 -11.34
CA ASP A 354 32.96 20.93 -11.99
C ASP A 354 32.57 22.21 -11.22
N GLY A 355 32.74 23.38 -11.85
CA GLY A 355 32.37 24.67 -11.25
C GLY A 355 30.86 24.85 -11.01
N LYS A 356 29.99 24.08 -11.66
CA LYS A 356 28.53 24.25 -11.67
C LYS A 356 27.73 23.00 -11.26
N HIS A 357 28.30 21.80 -11.38
CA HIS A 357 27.62 20.52 -11.23
C HIS A 357 28.40 19.60 -10.28
N VAL A 358 27.65 18.82 -9.49
CA VAL A 358 28.15 17.70 -8.70
C VAL A 358 27.33 16.47 -9.08
N ILE A 359 27.99 15.41 -9.51
CA ILE A 359 27.36 14.17 -9.96
C ILE A 359 27.79 13.01 -9.06
N ILE A 360 26.80 12.36 -8.46
CA ILE A 360 26.96 11.08 -7.77
C ILE A 360 26.64 9.98 -8.78
N ASP A 361 27.67 9.31 -9.29
CA ASP A 361 27.55 8.29 -10.34
C ASP A 361 27.57 6.88 -9.73
N PHE A 362 26.40 6.27 -9.62
CA PHE A 362 26.24 4.87 -9.21
C PHE A 362 26.40 3.88 -10.37
N ASN A 363 26.24 4.35 -11.61
CA ASN A 363 26.43 3.55 -12.83
C ASN A 363 27.91 3.56 -13.23
N LYS A 364 28.75 2.92 -12.40
CA LYS A 364 30.19 2.78 -12.69
C LYS A 364 30.41 2.14 -14.06
N ILE A 365 30.73 2.96 -15.05
CA ILE A 365 31.32 2.47 -16.29
C ILE A 365 32.81 2.30 -15.99
N ASP A 366 33.19 1.14 -15.48
CA ASP A 366 34.59 0.76 -15.34
C ASP A 366 35.13 0.50 -16.74
N TRP A 367 35.85 1.48 -17.31
CA TRP A 367 36.81 1.17 -18.38
C TRP A 367 37.97 0.41 -17.73
N ILE A 368 37.80 -0.91 -17.61
CA ILE A 368 38.95 -1.80 -17.74
C ILE A 368 39.23 -1.80 -19.24
N SER A 369 40.06 -0.87 -19.69
CA SER A 369 40.73 -1.02 -20.98
C SER A 369 41.49 -2.35 -20.96
N PRO A 370 41.40 -3.17 -22.02
CA PRO A 370 42.04 -4.48 -22.10
C PRO A 370 43.57 -4.41 -21.94
#